data_AF-A0A2T7PA72-F1
#
_entry.id   AF-A0A2T7PA72-F1
#
_cell.length_a   1.000
_cell.length_b   1.000
_cell.length_c   1.000
_cell.angle_alpha   90.00
_cell.angle_beta   90.00
_cell.angle_gamma   90.00
#
_symmetry.space_group_name_H-M   'P 1'
#
loop_
_entity.id
_entity.type
_entity.pdbx_description
1 polymer ?
#
loop_
_entity_poly.entity_id
_entity_poly.type
_entity_poly.pdbx_seq_one_letter_code
_entity_poly.pdbx_strand_id
1 'polypeptide(L)'
;MAQHKFPRFPRGRLSQKLRDCLQQNTAFLEENLDAPHIVTKLYSTMILDDEDRDAILGPEGTSSTRQQQNRRLLSKLTMRADDGFRAFLQALKDTGHEAASRKIQEWLRRNTAALPGQKVDAQNDSLAATDFQFPETEMTTSTNQTVLYRRVIHVENRLDVLSTRLTRLDTASSQQQTQEAEDLRKRFENAKEEIENLKQLLTYKSLDLEKAQAEIHILEERILKLNDEQRELEDKLKVQEQKLNDQETKINNQESRMKDQETRLKSQESRLKEQEIKMKSQETKFKEQLHNAEIKLTEEMKKQHQQHNKIVSKLCADVRSLIENQRRISQEQQVQNKESLGGAGKDVQTKTTSKVMLQNAAAHQTYKQIRPAPAKVNRSQDNTQKKK
;
A
#
# COMPACT_ATOMS: atom_id res chain seq x y z
N MET A 1 -41.02 9.37 11.83
CA MET A 1 -40.15 8.90 12.92
C MET A 1 -38.85 8.42 12.28
N ALA A 2 -37.77 9.17 12.48
CA ALA A 2 -36.51 8.96 11.78
C ALA A 2 -35.85 7.65 12.26
N GLN A 3 -35.64 6.71 11.33
CA GLN A 3 -34.87 5.50 11.58
C GLN A 3 -33.40 5.91 11.69
N HIS A 4 -32.89 6.02 12.92
CA HIS A 4 -31.46 6.12 13.17
C HIS A 4 -30.80 4.82 12.68
N LYS A 5 -30.23 4.85 11.46
CA LYS A 5 -29.27 3.84 11.01
C LYS A 5 -27.96 4.08 11.77
N PHE A 6 -27.85 3.47 12.94
CA PHE A 6 -26.60 3.34 13.68
C PHE A 6 -25.57 2.54 12.87
N PRO A 7 -24.26 2.83 13.01
CA PRO A 7 -23.21 2.10 12.30
C PRO A 7 -23.26 0.62 12.71
N ARG A 8 -23.67 -0.24 11.77
CA ARG A 8 -23.71 -1.69 11.99
C ARG A 8 -22.28 -2.21 12.03
N PHE A 9 -21.92 -2.91 13.09
CA PHE A 9 -20.70 -3.72 13.12
C PHE A 9 -20.71 -4.68 11.90
N PRO A 10 -19.60 -4.82 11.16
CA PRO A 10 -19.59 -5.60 9.93
C PRO A 10 -19.99 -7.06 10.20
N ARG A 11 -21.11 -7.48 9.60
CA ARG A 11 -21.52 -8.89 9.56
C ARG A 11 -20.45 -9.63 8.73
N GLY A 12 -19.74 -10.57 9.34
CA GLY A 12 -18.65 -11.32 8.72
C GLY A 12 -18.72 -12.79 9.11
N ARG A 13 -17.93 -13.64 8.43
CA ARG A 13 -17.83 -15.06 8.79
C ARG A 13 -16.72 -15.26 9.81
N LEU A 14 -17.05 -15.95 10.88
CA LEU A 14 -16.08 -16.38 11.89
C LEU A 14 -14.98 -17.24 11.26
N SER A 15 -13.72 -17.12 11.70
CA SER A 15 -12.65 -17.98 11.18
C SER A 15 -12.93 -19.46 11.50
N GLN A 16 -12.42 -20.36 10.65
CA GLN A 16 -12.71 -21.80 10.77
C GLN A 16 -12.31 -22.35 12.14
N LYS A 17 -11.16 -21.92 12.65
CA LYS A 17 -10.66 -22.27 13.98
C LYS A 17 -11.58 -21.84 15.13
N LEU A 18 -12.16 -20.64 15.05
CA LEU A 18 -13.10 -20.16 16.06
C LEU A 18 -14.46 -20.86 15.95
N ARG A 19 -14.88 -21.26 14.75
CA ARG A 19 -16.03 -22.16 14.57
C ARG A 19 -15.80 -23.52 15.21
N ASP A 20 -14.64 -24.12 14.98
CA ASP A 20 -14.27 -25.42 15.56
C ASP A 20 -14.21 -25.33 17.10
N CYS A 21 -13.75 -24.19 17.63
CA CYS A 21 -13.74 -23.90 19.06
C CYS A 21 -15.16 -23.90 19.66
N LEU A 22 -16.08 -23.17 19.03
CA LEU A 22 -17.47 -23.12 19.46
C LEU A 22 -18.10 -24.50 19.39
N GLN A 23 -17.91 -25.21 18.27
CA GLN A 23 -18.47 -26.55 18.07
C GLN A 23 -18.04 -27.52 19.17
N GLN A 24 -16.74 -27.59 19.49
CA GLN A 24 -16.23 -28.50 20.52
C GLN A 24 -16.66 -28.14 21.95
N ASN A 25 -16.99 -26.86 22.20
CA ASN A 25 -17.45 -26.40 23.52
C ASN A 25 -18.97 -26.20 23.61
N THR A 26 -19.73 -26.53 22.56
CA THR A 26 -21.17 -26.22 22.46
C THR A 26 -21.97 -26.76 23.63
N ALA A 27 -21.85 -28.05 23.96
CA ALA A 27 -22.62 -28.67 25.05
C ALA A 27 -22.38 -27.98 26.41
N PHE A 28 -21.11 -27.65 26.70
CA PHE A 28 -20.76 -26.94 27.93
C PHE A 28 -21.31 -25.51 27.94
N LEU A 29 -21.23 -24.80 26.82
CA LEU A 29 -21.71 -23.41 26.71
C LEU A 29 -23.25 -23.33 26.75
N GLU A 30 -23.94 -24.32 26.19
CA GLU A 30 -25.41 -24.38 26.26
C GLU A 30 -25.93 -24.56 27.69
N GLU A 31 -25.18 -25.26 28.55
CA GLU A 31 -25.55 -25.50 29.95
C GLU A 31 -25.12 -24.37 30.91
N ASN A 32 -23.98 -23.72 30.64
CA ASN A 32 -23.34 -22.82 31.61
C ASN A 32 -23.50 -21.33 31.31
N LEU A 33 -24.05 -20.95 30.14
CA LEU A 33 -24.27 -19.55 29.79
C LEU A 33 -25.63 -19.03 30.24
N ASP A 34 -25.73 -17.72 30.42
CA ASP A 34 -26.99 -17.02 30.62
C ASP A 34 -27.20 -15.96 29.53
N ALA A 35 -27.84 -16.38 28.43
CA ALA A 35 -28.02 -15.56 27.24
C ALA A 35 -28.67 -14.18 27.50
N PRO A 36 -29.68 -13.99 28.35
CA PRO A 36 -30.25 -12.66 28.65
C PRO A 36 -29.21 -11.62 29.05
N HIS A 37 -28.37 -11.92 30.05
CA HIS A 37 -27.36 -10.99 30.56
C HIS A 37 -26.25 -10.73 29.52
N ILE A 38 -25.85 -11.76 28.78
CA ILE A 38 -24.82 -11.66 27.74
C ILE A 38 -25.34 -10.85 26.54
N VAL A 39 -26.59 -11.07 26.12
CA VAL A 39 -27.23 -10.35 25.01
C VAL A 39 -27.42 -8.88 25.34
N THR A 40 -27.84 -8.53 26.56
CA THR A 40 -27.94 -7.12 27.00
C THR A 40 -26.59 -6.42 26.86
N LYS A 41 -25.50 -7.08 27.27
CA LYS A 41 -24.15 -6.54 27.14
C LYS A 41 -23.72 -6.41 25.68
N LEU A 42 -23.92 -7.44 24.86
CA LEU A 42 -23.57 -7.42 23.43
C LEU A 42 -24.39 -6.42 22.61
N TYR A 43 -25.64 -6.18 23.02
CA TYR A 43 -26.51 -5.15 22.47
C TYR A 43 -26.00 -3.75 22.84
N SER A 44 -25.62 -3.53 24.11
CA SER A 44 -25.04 -2.26 24.56
C SER A 44 -23.72 -1.91 23.86
N THR A 45 -22.94 -2.92 23.45
CA THR A 45 -21.69 -2.75 22.69
C THR A 45 -21.92 -2.70 21.18
N MET A 46 -23.17 -2.63 20.71
CA MET A 46 -23.57 -2.54 19.30
C MET A 46 -23.14 -3.73 18.42
N ILE A 47 -23.07 -4.92 19.00
CA ILE A 47 -22.65 -6.16 18.29
C ILE A 47 -23.86 -6.94 17.79
N LEU A 48 -24.94 -6.90 18.57
CA LEU A 48 -26.26 -7.44 18.22
C LEU A 48 -27.20 -6.28 17.90
N ASP A 49 -28.04 -6.45 16.88
CA ASP A 49 -29.12 -5.50 16.57
C ASP A 49 -30.45 -5.94 17.22
N ASP A 50 -31.50 -5.11 17.09
CA ASP A 50 -32.83 -5.39 17.65
C ASP A 50 -33.39 -6.73 17.15
N GLU A 51 -33.18 -7.04 15.87
CA GLU A 51 -33.61 -8.29 15.23
C GLU A 51 -32.88 -9.52 15.82
N ASP A 52 -31.58 -9.40 16.09
CA ASP A 52 -30.80 -10.45 16.74
C ASP A 52 -31.17 -10.64 18.20
N ARG A 53 -31.40 -9.55 18.93
CA ARG A 53 -31.85 -9.60 20.33
C ARG A 53 -33.18 -10.33 20.44
N ASP A 54 -34.15 -9.97 19.61
CA ASP A 54 -35.49 -10.57 19.59
C ASP A 54 -35.42 -12.03 19.09
N ALA A 55 -34.54 -12.35 18.14
CA ALA A 55 -34.34 -13.72 17.69
C ALA A 55 -33.72 -14.62 18.76
N ILE A 56 -32.84 -14.10 19.62
CA ILE A 56 -32.17 -14.87 20.67
C ILE A 56 -33.07 -15.03 21.90
N LEU A 57 -33.65 -13.94 22.38
CA LEU A 57 -34.47 -13.93 23.61
C LEU A 57 -35.91 -14.38 23.37
N GLY A 58 -36.41 -14.28 22.13
CA GLY A 58 -37.80 -14.52 21.74
C GLY A 58 -38.66 -13.26 21.91
N PRO A 59 -39.81 -13.16 21.23
CA PRO A 59 -40.77 -12.07 21.45
C PRO A 59 -41.26 -12.10 22.91
N GLU A 60 -41.42 -10.92 23.50
CA GLU A 60 -41.87 -10.76 24.89
C GLU A 60 -43.15 -11.58 25.14
N GLY A 61 -43.07 -12.57 26.04
CA GLY A 61 -44.18 -13.47 26.37
C GLY A 61 -44.03 -14.93 25.92
N THR A 62 -42.95 -15.30 25.23
CA THR A 62 -42.63 -16.72 24.93
C THR A 62 -41.56 -17.26 25.86
N SER A 63 -41.89 -18.28 26.66
CA SER A 63 -40.96 -18.95 27.58
C SER A 63 -40.01 -19.88 26.80
N SER A 64 -39.01 -19.29 26.13
CA SER A 64 -37.88 -20.06 25.59
C SER A 64 -37.01 -20.56 26.75
N THR A 65 -36.60 -21.83 26.72
CA THR A 65 -35.73 -22.38 27.77
C THR A 65 -34.33 -21.75 27.70
N ARG A 66 -33.64 -21.65 28.86
CA ARG A 66 -32.28 -21.09 28.95
C ARG A 66 -31.31 -21.74 27.95
N GLN A 67 -31.36 -23.06 27.81
CA GLN A 67 -30.56 -23.80 26.82
C GLN A 67 -30.90 -23.41 25.38
N GLN A 68 -32.18 -23.20 25.06
CA GLN A 68 -32.60 -22.81 23.72
C GLN A 68 -32.14 -21.38 23.38
N GLN A 69 -32.17 -20.46 24.35
CA GLN A 69 -31.64 -19.10 24.19
C GLN A 69 -30.11 -19.12 24.02
N ASN A 70 -29.39 -19.93 24.80
CA ASN A 70 -27.94 -20.12 24.66
C ASN A 70 -27.57 -20.69 23.28
N ARG A 71 -28.30 -21.70 22.80
CA ARG A 71 -28.09 -22.27 21.46
C ARG A 71 -28.32 -21.25 20.34
N ARG A 72 -29.35 -20.42 20.46
CA ARG A 72 -29.61 -19.32 19.50
C ARG A 72 -28.51 -18.26 19.53
N LEU A 73 -28.02 -17.90 20.72
CA LEU A 73 -26.88 -16.99 20.88
C LEU A 73 -25.63 -17.53 20.19
N LEU A 74 -25.25 -18.78 20.45
CA LEU A 74 -24.09 -19.43 19.83
C LEU A 74 -24.24 -19.52 18.30
N SER A 75 -25.44 -19.85 17.81
CA SER A 75 -25.73 -19.85 16.37
C SER A 75 -25.53 -18.46 15.75
N LYS A 76 -25.94 -17.39 16.42
CA LYS A 76 -25.75 -16.02 15.92
C LYS A 76 -24.29 -15.57 15.95
N LEU A 77 -23.51 -16.03 16.92
CA LEU A 77 -22.07 -15.75 17.01
C LEU A 77 -21.26 -16.36 15.85
N THR A 78 -21.67 -17.52 15.33
CA THR A 78 -21.02 -18.10 14.14
C THR A 78 -21.16 -17.25 12.86
N MET A 79 -22.14 -16.34 12.85
CA MET A 79 -22.44 -15.42 11.75
C MET A 79 -21.82 -14.03 11.97
N ARG A 80 -20.89 -13.89 12.93
CA ARG A 80 -20.14 -12.66 13.21
C ARG A 80 -18.67 -12.84 12.88
N ALA A 81 -18.00 -11.73 12.54
CA ALA A 81 -16.56 -11.70 12.35
C ALA A 81 -15.82 -12.00 13.66
N ASP A 82 -14.52 -12.27 13.56
CA ASP A 82 -13.65 -12.61 14.71
C ASP A 82 -13.68 -11.52 15.80
N ASP A 83 -13.88 -10.25 15.44
CA ASP A 83 -14.06 -9.15 16.40
C ASP A 83 -15.33 -9.28 17.23
N GLY A 84 -16.42 -9.76 16.62
CA GLY A 84 -17.66 -10.06 17.34
C GLY A 84 -17.49 -11.22 18.32
N PHE A 85 -16.63 -12.19 18.00
CA PHE A 85 -16.27 -13.27 18.90
C PHE A 85 -15.37 -12.79 20.06
N ARG A 86 -14.40 -11.91 19.81
CA ARG A 86 -13.58 -11.29 20.86
C ARG A 86 -14.44 -10.52 21.85
N ALA A 87 -15.41 -9.77 21.37
CA ALA A 87 -16.31 -9.03 22.23
C ALA A 87 -17.34 -9.92 22.96
N PHE A 88 -17.71 -11.08 22.39
CA PHE A 88 -18.40 -12.13 23.15
C PHE A 88 -17.56 -12.65 24.31
N LEU A 89 -16.27 -12.91 24.10
CA LEU A 89 -15.38 -13.30 25.20
C LEU A 89 -15.27 -12.23 26.29
N GLN A 90 -15.27 -10.95 25.90
CA GLN A 90 -15.31 -9.85 26.85
C GLN A 90 -16.65 -9.79 27.59
N ALA A 91 -17.77 -9.97 26.89
CA ALA A 91 -19.10 -10.03 27.50
C ALA A 91 -19.21 -11.19 28.50
N LEU A 92 -18.58 -12.33 28.25
CA LEU A 92 -18.52 -13.44 29.21
C LEU A 92 -17.77 -13.07 30.50
N LYS A 93 -16.68 -12.32 30.40
CA LYS A 93 -15.94 -11.84 31.58
C LYS A 93 -16.75 -10.81 32.36
N ASP A 94 -17.32 -9.84 31.65
CA ASP A 94 -18.10 -8.75 32.25
C ASP A 94 -19.39 -9.24 32.93
N THR A 95 -19.92 -10.40 32.51
CA THR A 95 -21.14 -11.01 33.09
C THR A 95 -20.83 -12.12 34.10
N GLY A 96 -19.57 -12.33 34.48
CA GLY A 96 -19.17 -13.32 35.49
C GLY A 96 -19.09 -14.77 35.00
N HIS A 97 -19.18 -15.02 33.69
CA HIS A 97 -19.05 -16.34 33.07
C HIS A 97 -17.57 -16.71 32.83
N GLU A 98 -16.72 -16.54 33.85
CA GLU A 98 -15.28 -16.75 33.73
C GLU A 98 -14.87 -18.19 33.41
N ALA A 99 -15.62 -19.17 33.92
CA ALA A 99 -15.36 -20.58 33.64
C ALA A 99 -15.53 -20.90 32.13
N ALA A 100 -16.53 -20.30 31.49
CA ALA A 100 -16.74 -20.42 30.05
C ALA A 100 -15.67 -19.66 29.26
N SER A 101 -15.31 -18.46 29.70
CA SER A 101 -14.23 -17.67 29.07
C SER A 101 -12.89 -18.41 29.13
N ARG A 102 -12.52 -18.95 30.31
CA ARG A 102 -11.29 -19.73 30.52
C ARG A 102 -11.24 -20.98 29.65
N LYS A 103 -12.32 -21.76 29.61
CA LYS A 103 -12.38 -23.00 28.82
C LYS A 103 -12.20 -22.73 27.32
N ILE A 104 -12.83 -21.68 26.80
CA ILE A 104 -12.67 -21.26 25.40
C ILE A 104 -11.22 -20.81 25.14
N GLN A 105 -10.63 -19.99 26.02
CA GLN A 105 -9.26 -19.51 25.87
C GLN A 105 -8.22 -20.63 25.94
N GLU A 106 -8.42 -21.60 26.82
CA GLU A 106 -7.55 -22.77 26.98
C GLU A 106 -7.58 -23.68 25.74
N TRP A 107 -8.78 -23.90 25.17
CA TRP A 107 -8.93 -24.63 23.91
C TRP A 107 -8.20 -23.92 22.77
N LEU A 108 -8.34 -22.60 22.68
CA LEU A 108 -7.68 -21.80 21.64
C LEU A 108 -6.16 -21.88 21.76
N ARG A 109 -5.63 -21.80 23.00
CA ARG A 109 -4.18 -21.90 23.28
C ARG A 109 -3.61 -23.26 22.87
N ARG A 110 -4.31 -24.36 23.21
CA ARG A 110 -3.87 -25.73 22.86
C ARG A 110 -3.83 -25.97 21.35
N ASN A 111 -4.81 -25.44 20.62
CA ASN A 111 -4.92 -25.65 19.17
C ASN A 111 -4.21 -24.58 18.31
N THR A 112 -3.55 -23.60 18.92
CA THR A 112 -2.66 -22.64 18.22
C THR A 112 -1.21 -23.06 18.12
N ALA A 113 -0.75 -23.98 18.98
CA ALA A 113 0.68 -24.24 19.19
C ALA A 113 1.30 -25.25 18.21
N ALA A 114 0.58 -25.70 17.18
CA ALA A 114 1.06 -26.71 16.25
C ALA A 114 1.10 -26.17 14.81
N LEU A 115 2.26 -25.65 14.38
CA LEU A 115 2.78 -25.66 12.98
C LEU A 115 4.19 -24.99 12.96
N PRO A 116 5.26 -25.68 12.50
CA PRO A 116 6.55 -25.05 12.26
C PRO A 116 6.65 -24.57 10.81
N GLY A 117 6.92 -23.27 10.62
CA GLY A 117 7.50 -22.72 9.38
C GLY A 117 6.52 -22.11 8.36
N GLN A 118 6.22 -20.82 8.51
CA GLN A 118 6.06 -19.90 7.38
C GLN A 118 6.21 -18.45 7.85
N LYS A 119 7.20 -17.73 7.31
CA LYS A 119 7.35 -16.28 7.46
C LYS A 119 6.32 -15.59 6.58
N VAL A 120 5.38 -14.84 7.16
CA VAL A 120 4.79 -13.61 6.59
C VAL A 120 4.23 -12.75 7.74
N ASP A 121 4.73 -11.50 7.80
CA ASP A 121 4.21 -10.28 8.42
C ASP A 121 3.74 -10.29 9.88
N ALA A 122 4.68 -9.99 10.76
CA ALA A 122 4.43 -9.62 12.14
C ALA A 122 4.02 -8.13 12.23
N GLN A 123 2.72 -7.89 12.27
CA GLN A 123 2.15 -6.80 13.07
C GLN A 123 1.45 -7.44 14.28
N ASN A 124 1.90 -7.03 15.46
CA ASN A 124 1.22 -7.05 16.77
C ASN A 124 0.61 -8.38 17.26
N ASP A 125 1.33 -9.06 18.14
CA ASP A 125 1.04 -9.05 19.59
C ASP A 125 1.86 -10.17 20.26
N SER A 126 3.02 -9.77 20.79
CA SER A 126 3.90 -10.64 21.55
C SER A 126 3.49 -10.63 23.02
N LEU A 127 2.68 -11.60 23.42
CA LEU A 127 2.70 -12.14 24.78
C LEU A 127 3.30 -13.55 24.71
N ALA A 128 4.63 -13.57 24.60
CA ALA A 128 5.41 -14.77 24.81
C ALA A 128 5.34 -15.18 26.28
N ALA A 129 4.82 -16.38 26.47
CA ALA A 129 4.86 -17.20 27.65
C ALA A 129 6.22 -17.13 28.38
N THR A 130 6.19 -16.67 29.62
CA THR A 130 6.99 -17.26 30.69
C THR A 130 6.20 -18.44 31.25
N ASP A 131 6.72 -19.65 31.01
CA ASP A 131 6.39 -20.84 31.77
C ASP A 131 6.61 -20.54 33.26
N PHE A 132 5.52 -20.25 33.97
CA PHE A 132 5.45 -20.35 35.41
C PHE A 132 4.39 -21.39 35.72
N GLN A 133 4.87 -22.58 36.04
CA GLN A 133 4.08 -23.65 36.61
C GLN A 133 3.63 -23.19 38.00
N PHE A 134 2.48 -22.51 38.06
CA PHE A 134 1.81 -22.23 39.32
C PHE A 134 1.42 -23.57 39.95
N PRO A 135 1.87 -23.87 41.18
CA PRO A 135 1.17 -24.85 41.98
C PRO A 135 -0.21 -24.25 42.28
N GLU A 136 -1.25 -25.06 42.12
CA GLU A 136 -2.56 -24.82 42.70
C GLU A 136 -2.36 -24.43 44.18
N THR A 137 -2.34 -23.15 44.47
CA THR A 137 -2.30 -22.62 45.83
C THR A 137 -3.61 -21.90 46.02
N GLU A 138 -4.54 -22.71 46.54
CA GLU A 138 -5.52 -22.35 47.54
C GLU A 138 -5.62 -20.84 47.80
N MET A 139 -6.81 -20.34 47.48
CA MET A 139 -7.38 -19.19 48.15
C MET A 139 -6.91 -19.12 49.60
N THR A 140 -6.36 -17.96 49.94
CA THR A 140 -6.38 -17.30 51.25
C THR A 140 -5.36 -17.72 52.31
N THR A 141 -4.15 -17.19 52.19
CA THR A 141 -3.22 -16.97 53.31
C THR A 141 -3.90 -16.25 54.50
N SER A 142 -4.83 -15.33 54.22
CA SER A 142 -5.67 -14.67 55.23
C SER A 142 -6.58 -15.65 55.98
N THR A 143 -7.19 -16.61 55.29
CA THR A 143 -8.06 -17.61 55.94
C THR A 143 -7.24 -18.63 56.69
N ASN A 144 -6.05 -19.00 56.20
CA ASN A 144 -5.15 -19.91 56.91
C ASN A 144 -4.52 -19.29 58.17
N GLN A 145 -4.15 -17.99 58.15
CA GLN A 145 -3.78 -17.25 59.37
C GLN A 145 -4.94 -17.16 60.36
N THR A 146 -6.15 -16.89 59.87
CA THR A 146 -7.36 -16.83 60.69
C THR A 146 -7.70 -18.19 61.32
N VAL A 147 -7.47 -19.29 60.59
CA VAL A 147 -7.68 -20.67 61.07
C VAL A 147 -6.64 -21.04 62.13
N LEU A 148 -5.37 -20.70 61.93
CA LEU A 148 -4.31 -20.92 62.94
C LEU A 148 -4.55 -20.09 64.20
N TYR A 149 -4.93 -18.82 64.05
CA TYR A 149 -5.25 -17.94 65.17
C TYR A 149 -6.46 -18.45 65.98
N ARG A 150 -7.52 -18.90 65.29
CA ARG A 150 -8.68 -19.55 65.92
C ARG A 150 -8.31 -20.86 66.63
N ARG A 151 -7.39 -21.64 66.06
CA ARG A 151 -6.88 -22.89 66.66
C ARG A 151 -6.12 -22.61 67.96
N VAL A 152 -5.26 -21.58 67.97
CA VAL A 152 -4.52 -21.15 69.18
C VAL A 152 -5.48 -20.73 70.28
N ILE A 153 -6.44 -19.84 69.99
CA ILE A 153 -7.48 -19.43 70.96
C ILE A 153 -8.24 -20.63 71.51
N HIS A 154 -8.57 -21.60 70.65
CA HIS A 154 -9.28 -22.80 71.09
C HIS A 154 -8.44 -23.66 72.05
N VAL A 155 -7.13 -23.76 71.82
CA VAL A 155 -6.21 -24.49 72.70
C VAL A 155 -6.02 -23.75 74.03
N GLU A 156 -5.86 -22.43 74.02
CA GLU A 156 -5.73 -21.60 75.23
C GLU A 156 -6.95 -21.75 76.15
N ASN A 157 -8.17 -21.65 75.58
CA ASN A 157 -9.40 -21.85 76.34
C ASN A 157 -9.51 -23.26 76.95
N ARG A 158 -9.05 -24.28 76.24
CA ARG A 158 -8.99 -25.65 76.78
C ARG A 158 -7.98 -25.75 77.91
N LEU A 159 -6.86 -25.05 77.82
CA LEU A 159 -5.82 -25.01 78.85
C LEU A 159 -6.36 -24.39 80.14
N ASP A 160 -7.11 -23.29 80.05
CA ASP A 160 -7.74 -22.63 81.21
C ASP A 160 -8.76 -23.53 81.93
N VAL A 161 -9.57 -24.27 81.16
CA VAL A 161 -10.52 -25.25 81.71
C VAL A 161 -9.79 -26.38 82.43
N LEU A 162 -8.67 -26.85 81.90
CA LEU A 162 -7.83 -27.87 82.53
C LEU A 162 -7.14 -27.34 83.79
N SER A 163 -6.59 -26.12 83.76
CA SER A 163 -5.98 -25.45 84.92
C SER A 163 -6.98 -25.25 86.07
N THR A 164 -8.21 -24.88 85.75
CA THR A 164 -9.31 -24.72 86.72
C THR A 164 -9.76 -26.05 87.31
N ARG A 165 -9.65 -27.15 86.56
CA ARG A 165 -9.94 -28.50 87.06
C ARG A 165 -8.82 -29.05 87.93
N LEU A 166 -7.56 -28.81 87.56
CA LEU A 166 -6.39 -29.24 88.33
C LEU A 166 -6.38 -28.60 89.73
N THR A 167 -6.66 -27.29 89.81
CA THR A 167 -6.75 -26.55 91.09
C THR A 167 -7.89 -27.01 92.00
N ARG A 168 -8.98 -27.56 91.44
CA ARG A 168 -10.07 -28.15 92.23
C ARG A 168 -9.73 -29.56 92.75
N LEU A 169 -8.91 -30.31 92.03
CA LEU A 169 -8.50 -31.67 92.43
C LEU A 169 -7.51 -31.67 93.59
N ASP A 170 -6.69 -30.63 93.78
CA ASP A 170 -5.79 -30.48 94.94
C ASP A 170 -6.52 -30.41 96.30
N THR A 171 -7.86 -30.35 96.32
CA THR A 171 -8.69 -30.22 97.54
C THR A 171 -9.45 -31.49 97.98
N ALA A 172 -9.33 -32.63 97.27
CA ALA A 172 -10.05 -33.88 97.62
C ALA A 172 -9.15 -35.14 97.58
N SER A 173 -9.37 -36.07 98.53
CA SER A 173 -8.54 -37.27 98.77
C SER A 173 -9.26 -38.56 98.31
N SER A 174 -8.79 -39.17 97.20
CA SER A 174 -9.02 -40.59 96.85
C SER A 174 -8.10 -41.05 95.68
N GLN A 175 -7.63 -42.30 95.68
CA GLN A 175 -6.69 -42.88 94.68
C GLN A 175 -7.16 -42.81 93.21
N GLN A 176 -8.45 -42.69 92.97
CA GLN A 176 -9.01 -42.55 91.61
C GLN A 176 -8.77 -41.14 91.04
N GLN A 177 -8.64 -40.12 91.91
CA GLN A 177 -8.34 -38.74 91.52
C GLN A 177 -6.86 -38.51 91.24
N THR A 178 -5.96 -39.29 91.85
CA THR A 178 -4.51 -39.22 91.53
C THR A 178 -4.24 -39.70 90.11
N GLN A 179 -4.93 -40.74 89.65
CA GLN A 179 -4.83 -41.23 88.27
C GLN A 179 -5.38 -40.19 87.26
N GLU A 180 -6.52 -39.57 87.57
CA GLU A 180 -7.12 -38.53 86.73
C GLU A 180 -6.27 -37.25 86.68
N ALA A 181 -5.67 -36.84 87.81
CA ALA A 181 -4.73 -35.72 87.87
C ALA A 181 -3.45 -36.00 87.06
N GLU A 182 -2.96 -37.24 87.05
CA GLU A 182 -1.79 -37.65 86.28
C GLU A 182 -2.07 -37.68 84.77
N ASP A 183 -3.26 -38.15 84.36
CA ASP A 183 -3.71 -38.08 82.97
C ASP A 183 -3.90 -36.63 82.48
N LEU A 184 -4.42 -35.75 83.35
CA LEU A 184 -4.53 -34.32 83.04
C LEU A 184 -3.16 -33.66 82.92
N ARG A 185 -2.18 -34.03 83.76
CA ARG A 185 -0.78 -33.56 83.64
C ARG A 185 -0.15 -33.97 82.32
N LYS A 186 -0.32 -35.23 81.88
CA LYS A 186 0.17 -35.70 80.57
C LYS A 186 -0.47 -34.95 79.41
N ARG A 187 -1.78 -34.69 79.46
CA ARG A 187 -2.49 -33.89 78.44
C ARG A 187 -2.02 -32.44 78.43
N PHE A 188 -1.70 -31.87 79.59
CA PHE A 188 -1.17 -30.52 79.70
C PHE A 188 0.22 -30.40 79.10
N GLU A 189 1.14 -31.32 79.39
CA GLU A 189 2.47 -31.31 78.78
C GLU A 189 2.41 -31.55 77.26
N ASN A 190 1.56 -32.47 76.78
CA ASN A 190 1.35 -32.64 75.33
C ASN A 190 0.82 -31.36 74.66
N ALA A 191 -0.12 -30.66 75.30
CA ALA A 191 -0.64 -29.39 74.78
C ALA A 191 0.43 -28.29 74.77
N LYS A 192 1.32 -28.28 75.76
CA LYS A 192 2.45 -27.34 75.84
C LYS A 192 3.49 -27.61 74.74
N GLU A 193 3.79 -28.88 74.46
CA GLU A 193 4.64 -29.26 73.32
C GLU A 193 3.99 -28.88 71.98
N GLU A 194 2.67 -29.08 71.83
CA GLU A 194 1.93 -28.66 70.63
C GLU A 194 2.00 -27.14 70.42
N ILE A 195 1.83 -26.35 71.50
CA ILE A 195 1.99 -24.89 71.45
C ILE A 195 3.39 -24.50 71.00
N GLU A 196 4.43 -25.16 71.52
CA GLU A 196 5.80 -24.82 71.17
C GLU A 196 6.13 -25.17 69.70
N ASN A 197 5.64 -26.30 69.20
CA ASN A 197 5.73 -26.67 67.79
C ASN A 197 5.00 -25.65 66.88
N LEU A 198 3.82 -25.19 67.30
CA LEU A 198 3.06 -24.17 66.57
C LEU A 198 3.77 -22.82 66.54
N LYS A 199 4.44 -22.40 67.63
CA LYS A 199 5.27 -21.19 67.64
C LYS A 199 6.42 -21.29 66.65
N GLN A 200 7.14 -22.41 66.64
CA GLN A 200 8.22 -22.63 65.68
C GLN A 200 7.71 -22.57 64.24
N LEU A 201 6.58 -23.22 63.95
CA LEU A 201 5.96 -23.16 62.63
C LEU A 201 5.55 -21.73 62.25
N LEU A 202 5.00 -20.96 63.19
CA LEU A 202 4.63 -19.56 62.97
C LEU A 202 5.86 -18.70 62.65
N THR A 203 6.98 -18.89 63.36
CA THR A 203 8.24 -18.17 63.07
C THR A 203 8.77 -18.49 61.67
N TYR A 204 8.79 -19.77 61.29
CA TYR A 204 9.21 -20.20 59.96
C TYR A 204 8.33 -19.59 58.86
N LYS A 205 6.99 -19.65 59.04
CA LYS A 205 6.05 -19.08 58.07
C LYS A 205 6.10 -17.55 57.98
N SER A 206 6.43 -16.87 59.09
CA SER A 206 6.61 -15.41 59.09
C SER A 206 7.84 -15.01 58.29
N LEU A 207 8.93 -15.76 58.40
CA LEU A 207 10.15 -15.53 57.61
C LEU A 207 9.93 -15.77 56.11
N ASP A 208 9.21 -16.83 55.74
CA ASP A 208 8.87 -17.10 54.33
C ASP A 208 7.98 -16.00 53.75
N LEU A 209 7.06 -15.45 54.56
CA LEU A 209 6.20 -14.34 54.14
C LEU A 209 7.02 -13.06 53.91
N GLU A 210 7.97 -12.75 54.79
CA GLU A 210 8.85 -11.57 54.65
C GLU A 210 9.69 -11.66 53.37
N LYS A 211 10.25 -12.84 53.06
CA LYS A 211 10.98 -13.08 51.81
C LYS A 211 10.09 -12.88 50.59
N ALA A 212 8.88 -13.44 50.59
CA ALA A 212 7.92 -13.28 49.50
C ALA A 212 7.54 -11.80 49.31
N GLN A 213 7.38 -11.03 50.39
CA GLN A 213 7.11 -9.60 50.32
C GLN A 213 8.27 -8.80 49.71
N ALA A 214 9.51 -9.13 50.07
CA ALA A 214 10.70 -8.52 49.47
C ALA A 214 10.80 -8.81 47.96
N GLU A 215 10.51 -10.05 47.55
CA GLU A 215 10.47 -10.43 46.12
C GLU A 215 9.39 -9.66 45.36
N ILE A 216 8.18 -9.52 45.93
CA ILE A 216 7.11 -8.72 45.35
C ILE A 216 7.57 -7.27 45.14
N HIS A 217 8.18 -6.66 46.15
CA HIS A 217 8.67 -5.28 46.05
C HIS A 217 9.70 -5.11 44.92
N ILE A 218 10.63 -6.06 44.76
CA ILE A 218 11.61 -6.04 43.67
C ILE A 218 10.92 -6.16 42.30
N LEU A 219 9.90 -7.02 42.20
CA LEU A 219 9.13 -7.18 40.96
C LEU A 219 8.32 -5.93 40.63
N GLU A 220 7.72 -5.28 41.63
CA GLU A 220 7.00 -4.00 41.45
C GLU A 220 7.93 -2.91 40.89
N GLU A 221 9.13 -2.76 41.45
CA GLU A 221 10.13 -1.83 40.90
C GLU A 221 10.52 -2.19 39.45
N ARG A 222 10.64 -3.49 39.15
CA ARG A 222 10.98 -3.93 37.79
C ARG A 222 9.86 -3.62 36.81
N ILE A 223 8.60 -3.80 37.21
CA ILE A 223 7.42 -3.46 36.40
C ILE A 223 7.40 -1.96 36.14
N LEU A 224 7.66 -1.12 37.14
CA LEU A 224 7.72 0.33 36.95
C LEU A 224 8.77 0.73 35.91
N LYS A 225 9.99 0.18 36.00
CA LYS A 225 11.06 0.44 35.02
C LYS A 225 10.67 0.00 33.61
N LEU A 226 10.06 -1.18 33.46
CA LEU A 226 9.59 -1.68 32.16
C LEU A 226 8.48 -0.81 31.56
N ASN A 227 7.57 -0.29 32.40
CA ASN A 227 6.53 0.62 31.94
C ASN A 227 7.09 1.96 31.44
N ASP A 228 8.12 2.48 32.10
CA ASP A 228 8.80 3.70 31.65
C ASP A 228 9.54 3.47 30.32
N GLU A 229 10.26 2.34 30.19
CA GLU A 229 10.90 1.93 28.93
C GLU A 229 9.87 1.77 27.80
N GLN A 230 8.72 1.16 28.08
CA GLN A 230 7.64 1.03 27.11
C GLN A 230 7.12 2.40 26.66
N ARG A 231 6.90 3.33 27.58
CA ARG A 231 6.45 4.69 27.25
C ARG A 231 7.46 5.42 26.36
N GLU A 232 8.75 5.29 26.66
CA GLU A 232 9.81 5.89 25.84
C GLU A 232 9.84 5.30 24.42
N LEU A 233 9.63 3.99 24.30
CA LEU A 233 9.52 3.34 22.99
C LEU A 233 8.28 3.80 22.21
N GLU A 234 7.13 3.92 22.86
CA GLU A 234 5.90 4.44 22.25
C GLU A 234 6.09 5.87 21.72
N ASP A 235 6.75 6.73 22.49
CA ASP A 235 7.02 8.11 22.06
C ASP A 235 8.04 8.17 20.91
N LYS A 236 9.07 7.32 20.93
CA LYS A 236 9.99 7.17 19.79
C LYS A 236 9.26 6.72 18.52
N LEU A 237 8.32 5.79 18.66
CA LEU A 237 7.53 5.26 17.55
C LEU A 237 6.62 6.35 16.96
N LYS A 238 5.92 7.12 17.79
CA LYS A 238 5.11 8.28 17.35
C LYS A 238 5.95 9.31 16.58
N VAL A 239 7.15 9.62 17.05
CA VAL A 239 8.06 10.55 16.35
C VAL A 239 8.50 10.00 14.99
N GLN A 240 8.74 8.68 14.89
CA GLN A 240 9.08 8.06 13.60
C GLN A 240 7.89 8.06 12.64
N GLU A 241 6.69 7.76 13.12
CA GLU A 241 5.45 7.79 12.33
C GLU A 241 5.18 9.18 11.77
N GLN A 242 5.34 10.23 12.59
CA GLN A 242 5.21 11.61 12.12
C GLN A 242 6.22 11.95 11.02
N LYS A 243 7.48 11.51 11.16
CA LYS A 243 8.53 11.73 10.14
C LYS A 243 8.19 11.02 8.83
N LEU A 244 7.62 9.81 8.89
CA LEU A 244 7.19 9.08 7.69
C LEU A 244 6.03 9.79 7.00
N ASN A 245 5.02 10.25 7.75
CA ASN A 245 3.92 11.05 7.19
C ASN A 245 4.42 12.35 6.53
N ASP A 246 5.37 13.04 7.14
CA ASP A 246 5.99 14.24 6.57
C ASP A 246 6.79 13.93 5.29
N GLN A 247 7.37 12.74 5.17
CA GLN A 247 8.05 12.29 3.93
C GLN A 247 7.04 11.94 2.84
N GLU A 248 5.98 11.22 3.18
CA GLU A 248 4.92 10.85 2.25
C GLU A 248 4.26 12.08 1.62
N THR A 249 3.93 13.09 2.44
CA THR A 249 3.38 14.36 1.94
C THR A 249 4.33 15.09 0.99
N LYS A 250 5.65 15.06 1.25
CA LYS A 250 6.66 15.62 0.34
C LYS A 250 6.72 14.88 -0.99
N ILE A 251 6.66 13.55 -0.97
CA ILE A 251 6.65 12.71 -2.17
C ILE A 251 5.39 13.00 -3.01
N ASN A 252 4.21 13.03 -2.38
CA ASN A 252 2.96 13.33 -3.07
C ASN A 252 2.97 14.71 -3.73
N ASN A 253 3.54 15.71 -3.04
CA ASN A 253 3.71 17.05 -3.61
C ASN A 253 4.67 17.07 -4.81
N GLN A 254 5.77 16.29 -4.75
CA GLN A 254 6.68 16.16 -5.88
C GLN A 254 6.00 15.47 -7.07
N GLU A 255 5.24 14.41 -6.83
CA GLU A 255 4.50 13.69 -7.88
C GLU A 255 3.49 14.61 -8.58
N SER A 256 2.74 15.42 -7.82
CA SER A 256 1.83 16.42 -8.39
C SER A 256 2.56 17.42 -9.28
N ARG A 257 3.72 17.93 -8.85
CA ARG A 257 4.54 18.86 -9.66
C ARG A 257 5.05 18.21 -10.94
N MET A 258 5.43 16.94 -10.90
CA MET A 258 5.85 16.21 -12.11
C MET A 258 4.69 16.03 -13.09
N LYS A 259 3.49 15.69 -12.60
CA LYS A 259 2.28 15.60 -13.45
C LYS A 259 1.97 16.94 -14.12
N ASP A 260 2.08 18.05 -13.39
CA ASP A 260 1.89 19.40 -13.95
C ASP A 260 2.96 19.75 -15.00
N GLN A 261 4.21 19.33 -14.80
CA GLN A 261 5.26 19.51 -15.80
C GLN A 261 5.01 18.67 -17.05
N GLU A 262 4.59 17.41 -16.89
CA GLU A 262 4.27 16.50 -18.00
C GLU A 262 3.14 17.07 -18.87
N THR A 263 2.07 17.58 -18.26
CA THR A 263 0.96 18.20 -19.00
C THR A 263 1.40 19.45 -19.77
N ARG A 264 2.26 20.29 -19.17
CA ARG A 264 2.84 21.46 -19.87
C ARG A 264 3.70 21.06 -21.06
N LEU A 265 4.53 20.02 -20.92
CA LEU A 265 5.35 19.50 -22.01
C LEU A 265 4.50 18.95 -23.15
N LYS A 266 3.45 18.16 -22.84
CA LYS A 266 2.50 17.67 -23.84
C LYS A 266 1.83 18.82 -24.61
N SER A 267 1.44 19.89 -23.91
CA SER A 267 0.86 21.07 -24.54
C SER A 267 1.86 21.80 -25.46
N GLN A 268 3.12 21.93 -25.06
CA GLN A 268 4.17 22.50 -25.90
C GLN A 268 4.43 21.64 -27.15
N GLU A 269 4.48 20.32 -27.00
CA GLU A 269 4.65 19.40 -28.11
C GLU A 269 3.53 19.54 -29.15
N SER A 270 2.27 19.63 -28.71
CA SER A 270 1.13 19.88 -29.60
C SER A 270 1.27 21.20 -30.37
N ARG A 271 1.69 22.29 -29.70
CA ARG A 271 1.90 23.60 -30.35
C ARG A 271 3.01 23.55 -31.39
N LEU A 272 4.10 22.84 -31.11
CA LEU A 272 5.21 22.66 -32.06
C LEU A 272 4.75 21.87 -33.30
N LYS A 273 3.97 20.80 -33.10
CA LYS A 273 3.38 20.03 -34.22
C LYS A 273 2.49 20.90 -35.10
N GLU A 274 1.64 21.75 -34.52
CA GLU A 274 0.83 22.70 -35.29
C GLU A 274 1.68 23.71 -36.08
N GLN A 275 2.74 24.24 -35.46
CA GLN A 275 3.66 25.16 -36.14
C GLN A 275 4.37 24.46 -37.31
N GLU A 276 4.81 23.22 -37.14
CA GLU A 276 5.42 22.43 -38.19
C GLU A 276 4.48 22.24 -39.39
N ILE A 277 3.21 21.92 -39.15
CA ILE A 277 2.19 21.79 -40.20
C ILE A 277 1.98 23.11 -40.93
N LYS A 278 1.90 24.24 -40.20
CA LYS A 278 1.76 25.58 -40.79
C LYS A 278 2.96 25.94 -41.68
N MET A 279 4.18 25.65 -41.23
CA MET A 279 5.39 25.90 -42.02
C MET A 279 5.42 25.04 -43.28
N LYS A 280 5.09 23.74 -43.19
CA LYS A 280 4.99 22.86 -44.36
C LYS A 280 3.97 23.38 -45.38
N SER A 281 2.80 23.85 -44.91
CA SER A 281 1.78 24.45 -45.79
C SER A 281 2.24 25.75 -46.44
N GLN A 282 3.02 26.58 -45.74
CA GLN A 282 3.62 27.77 -46.34
C GLN A 282 4.68 27.42 -47.37
N GLU A 283 5.51 26.41 -47.09
CA GLU A 283 6.53 25.93 -48.02
C GLU A 283 5.90 25.42 -49.33
N THR A 284 4.80 24.67 -49.26
CA THR A 284 4.09 24.19 -50.46
C THR A 284 3.53 25.36 -51.27
N LYS A 285 2.92 26.35 -50.61
CA LYS A 285 2.41 27.57 -51.29
C LYS A 285 3.53 28.36 -51.97
N PHE A 286 4.68 28.50 -51.33
CA PHE A 286 5.84 29.16 -51.94
C PHE A 286 6.37 28.38 -53.14
N LYS A 287 6.44 27.04 -53.06
CA LYS A 287 6.85 26.20 -54.20
C LYS A 287 5.88 26.33 -55.38
N GLU A 288 4.57 26.34 -55.14
CA GLU A 288 3.56 26.58 -56.17
C GLU A 288 3.68 27.96 -56.80
N GLN A 289 3.90 29.00 -55.99
CA GLN A 289 4.11 30.36 -56.49
C GLN A 289 5.37 30.47 -57.36
N LEU A 290 6.47 29.87 -56.93
CA LEU A 290 7.71 29.80 -57.71
C LEU A 290 7.49 29.08 -59.04
N HIS A 291 6.85 27.90 -59.01
CA HIS A 291 6.56 27.13 -60.21
C HIS A 291 5.67 27.90 -61.20
N ASN A 292 4.63 28.58 -60.70
CA ASN A 292 3.78 29.44 -61.53
C ASN A 292 4.54 30.63 -62.13
N ALA A 293 5.47 31.23 -61.38
CA ALA A 293 6.33 32.31 -61.88
C ALA A 293 7.29 31.79 -62.98
N GLU A 294 7.87 30.61 -62.81
CA GLU A 294 8.70 29.94 -63.82
C GLU A 294 7.90 29.66 -65.10
N ILE A 295 6.68 29.15 -64.99
CA ILE A 295 5.79 28.94 -66.15
C ILE A 295 5.53 30.27 -66.87
N LYS A 296 5.13 31.33 -66.15
CA LYS A 296 4.89 32.65 -66.75
C LYS A 296 6.13 33.20 -67.47
N LEU A 297 7.30 33.08 -66.85
CA LEU A 297 8.57 33.52 -67.45
C LEU A 297 8.90 32.74 -68.73
N THR A 298 8.71 31.42 -68.71
CA THR A 298 8.97 30.56 -69.88
C THR A 298 7.98 30.80 -71.02
N GLU A 299 6.71 31.06 -70.72
CA GLU A 299 5.72 31.46 -71.72
C GLU A 299 6.04 32.82 -72.35
N GLU A 300 6.48 33.79 -71.55
CA GLU A 300 6.88 35.11 -72.05
C GLU A 300 8.12 35.03 -72.94
N MET A 301 9.13 34.26 -72.52
CA MET A 301 10.30 33.95 -73.34
C MET A 301 9.91 33.31 -74.69
N LYS A 302 8.96 32.37 -74.70
CA LYS A 302 8.45 31.75 -75.93
C LYS A 302 7.76 32.77 -76.85
N LYS A 303 6.95 33.69 -76.29
CA LYS A 303 6.30 34.77 -77.07
C LYS A 303 7.33 35.70 -77.70
N GLN A 304 8.34 36.14 -76.94
CA GLN A 304 9.43 36.96 -77.45
C GLN A 304 10.20 36.24 -78.56
N HIS A 305 10.50 34.96 -78.38
CA HIS A 305 11.15 34.15 -79.41
C HIS A 305 10.32 34.04 -80.69
N GLN A 306 9.00 33.82 -80.57
CA GLN A 306 8.10 33.81 -81.73
C GLN A 306 8.05 35.16 -82.45
N GLN A 307 8.01 36.28 -81.72
CA GLN A 307 8.07 37.62 -82.29
C GLN A 307 9.39 37.85 -83.04
N HIS A 308 10.51 37.50 -82.41
CA HIS A 308 11.83 37.58 -83.04
C HIS A 308 11.89 36.75 -84.32
N ASN A 309 11.40 35.51 -84.31
CA ASN A 309 11.35 34.67 -85.50
C ASN A 309 10.46 35.26 -86.62
N LYS A 310 9.34 35.92 -86.29
CA LYS A 310 8.53 36.65 -87.29
C LYS A 310 9.31 37.81 -87.92
N ILE A 311 10.04 38.58 -87.11
CA ILE A 311 10.89 39.68 -87.59
C ILE A 311 11.99 39.14 -88.50
N VAL A 312 12.71 38.10 -88.07
CA VAL A 312 13.77 37.45 -88.85
C VAL A 312 13.21 36.91 -90.17
N SER A 313 12.05 36.25 -90.16
CA SER A 313 11.41 35.73 -91.37
C SER A 313 11.07 36.85 -92.37
N LYS A 314 10.53 37.97 -91.87
CA LYS A 314 10.25 39.16 -92.69
C LYS A 314 11.54 39.75 -93.28
N LEU A 315 12.57 39.93 -92.45
CA LEU A 315 13.87 40.43 -92.92
C LEU A 315 14.49 39.51 -93.99
N CYS A 316 14.40 38.20 -93.81
CA CYS A 316 14.84 37.22 -94.82
C CYS A 316 14.02 37.29 -96.11
N ALA A 317 12.72 37.61 -96.05
CA ALA A 317 11.91 37.85 -97.24
C ALA A 317 12.33 39.15 -97.95
N ASP A 318 12.55 40.23 -97.19
CA ASP A 318 12.99 41.52 -97.72
C ASP A 318 14.37 41.39 -98.39
N VAL A 319 15.33 40.70 -97.75
CA VAL A 319 16.66 40.42 -98.33
C VAL A 319 16.54 39.58 -99.60
N ARG A 320 15.68 38.55 -99.63
CA ARG A 320 15.45 37.75 -100.84
C ARG A 320 14.89 38.60 -101.97
N SER A 321 13.92 39.49 -101.69
CA SER A 321 13.41 40.43 -102.68
C SER A 321 14.50 41.38 -103.18
N LEU A 322 15.38 41.85 -102.30
CA LEU A 322 16.50 42.71 -102.66
C LEU A 322 17.49 41.99 -103.59
N ILE A 323 17.83 40.74 -103.28
CA ILE A 323 18.69 39.89 -104.13
C ILE A 323 18.06 39.68 -105.50
N GLU A 324 16.75 39.42 -105.56
CA GLU A 324 16.04 39.19 -106.82
C GLU A 324 15.95 40.47 -107.66
N ASN A 325 15.72 41.62 -107.02
CA ASN A 325 15.78 42.93 -107.67
C ASN A 325 17.19 43.21 -108.21
N GLN A 326 18.24 42.91 -107.43
CA GLN A 326 19.62 43.05 -107.89
C GLN A 326 19.90 42.15 -109.10
N ARG A 327 19.40 40.92 -109.11
CA ARG A 327 19.50 40.03 -110.28
C ARG A 327 18.81 40.61 -111.51
N ARG A 328 17.60 41.16 -111.36
CA ARG A 328 16.88 41.82 -112.46
C ARG A 328 17.68 42.98 -113.03
N ILE A 329 18.18 43.87 -112.16
CA ILE A 329 19.04 45.00 -112.57
C ILE A 329 20.27 44.50 -113.32
N SER A 330 20.95 43.46 -112.80
CA SER A 330 22.11 42.87 -113.48
C SER A 330 21.75 42.22 -114.83
N GLN A 331 20.57 41.60 -114.96
CA GLN A 331 20.09 41.03 -116.23
C GLN A 331 19.72 42.13 -117.24
N GLU A 332 19.04 43.20 -116.81
CA GLU A 332 18.74 44.36 -117.65
C GLU A 332 20.02 45.03 -118.17
N GLN A 333 21.05 45.16 -117.32
CA GLN A 333 22.38 45.65 -117.73
C GLN A 333 23.07 44.71 -118.73
N GLN A 334 22.90 43.39 -118.63
CA GLN A 334 23.44 42.45 -119.62
C GLN A 334 22.69 42.48 -120.96
N VAL A 335 21.38 42.73 -120.95
CA VAL A 335 20.58 42.91 -122.19
C VAL A 335 20.98 44.21 -122.88
N GLN A 336 21.15 45.31 -122.13
CA GLN A 336 21.66 46.58 -122.67
C GLN A 336 23.11 46.46 -123.20
N ASN A 337 23.98 45.70 -122.52
CA ASN A 337 25.35 45.45 -123.00
C ASN A 337 25.42 44.48 -124.21
N LYS A 338 24.42 43.61 -124.41
CA LYS A 338 24.33 42.74 -125.61
C LYS A 338 23.79 43.47 -126.83
N GLU A 339 22.98 44.51 -126.65
CA GLU A 339 22.51 45.36 -127.75
C GLU A 339 23.58 46.37 -128.23
N SER A 340 24.66 46.59 -127.46
CA SER A 340 25.72 47.56 -127.82
C SER A 340 27.02 46.96 -128.37
N LEU A 341 27.21 45.63 -128.40
CA LEU A 341 28.47 45.01 -128.83
C LEU A 341 28.24 43.79 -129.73
N GLY A 342 28.05 44.06 -131.03
CA GLY A 342 28.51 43.15 -132.07
C GLY A 342 30.04 43.22 -132.18
N GLY A 343 30.72 42.07 -132.09
CA GLY A 343 32.09 41.92 -132.59
C GLY A 343 33.13 41.38 -131.60
N ALA A 344 33.66 40.20 -131.95
CA ALA A 344 35.01 39.68 -131.70
C ALA A 344 35.47 39.31 -130.27
N GLY A 345 35.65 38.00 -130.05
CA GLY A 345 37.00 37.42 -129.95
C GLY A 345 37.75 37.40 -128.60
N LYS A 346 38.06 36.16 -128.19
CA LYS A 346 39.23 35.64 -127.44
C LYS A 346 39.20 35.49 -125.91
N ASP A 347 39.72 34.32 -125.55
CA ASP A 347 40.18 33.77 -124.27
C ASP A 347 40.59 34.77 -123.19
N VAL A 348 40.21 34.50 -121.93
CA VAL A 348 41.09 34.57 -120.73
C VAL A 348 40.41 33.79 -119.58
N GLN A 349 41.16 32.84 -119.01
CA GLN A 349 40.87 32.21 -117.72
C GLN A 349 40.90 33.24 -116.58
N THR A 350 39.91 33.24 -115.68
CA THR A 350 40.16 33.47 -114.26
C THR A 350 39.25 32.61 -113.38
N LYS A 351 39.88 31.68 -112.66
CA LYS A 351 39.33 31.07 -111.45
C LYS A 351 39.11 32.17 -110.42
N THR A 352 37.89 32.30 -109.91
CA THR A 352 37.71 32.83 -108.54
C THR A 352 36.65 32.01 -107.83
N THR A 353 37.16 31.06 -107.06
CA THR A 353 36.46 30.32 -106.01
C THR A 353 35.92 31.32 -104.99
N SER A 354 34.63 31.30 -104.69
CA SER A 354 34.10 31.84 -103.43
C SER A 354 33.00 30.91 -102.94
N LYS A 355 33.49 29.78 -102.40
CA LYS A 355 32.75 28.85 -101.56
C LYS A 355 32.46 29.56 -100.24
N VAL A 356 31.32 30.25 -100.15
CA VAL A 356 30.81 30.71 -98.85
C VAL A 356 30.23 29.48 -98.15
N MET A 357 31.07 28.85 -97.33
CA MET A 357 30.61 27.87 -96.35
C MET A 357 29.80 28.60 -95.28
N LEU A 358 28.49 28.34 -95.26
CA LEU A 358 27.68 28.51 -94.06
C LEU A 358 28.14 27.47 -93.03
N GLN A 359 29.10 27.85 -92.19
CA GLN A 359 29.44 27.07 -91.00
C GLN A 359 28.28 27.20 -89.99
N ASN A 360 27.70 26.04 -89.66
CA ASN A 360 26.86 25.85 -88.49
C ASN A 360 27.65 26.25 -87.24
N ALA A 361 27.29 27.37 -86.62
CA ALA A 361 27.69 27.71 -85.27
C ALA A 361 26.78 26.96 -84.28
N ALA A 362 27.10 25.69 -84.03
CA ALA A 362 26.63 24.99 -82.84
C ALA A 362 27.37 25.58 -81.63
N ALA A 363 26.83 26.66 -81.07
CA ALA A 363 27.34 27.28 -79.86
C ALA A 363 26.71 26.60 -78.62
N HIS A 364 27.62 26.09 -77.78
CA HIS A 364 27.45 25.56 -76.44
C HIS A 364 26.40 26.27 -75.57
N GLN A 365 25.62 25.47 -74.83
CA GLN A 365 25.37 25.73 -73.41
C GLN A 365 25.50 24.42 -72.62
N THR A 366 26.68 24.28 -72.02
CA THR A 366 27.09 23.22 -71.11
C THR A 366 26.38 23.41 -69.76
N TYR A 367 25.37 22.59 -69.47
CA TYR A 367 24.85 22.45 -68.10
C TYR A 367 25.83 21.60 -67.29
N LYS A 368 26.70 22.25 -66.52
CA LYS A 368 27.44 21.61 -65.41
C LYS A 368 26.48 21.48 -64.22
N GLN A 369 25.99 20.26 -63.99
CA GLN A 369 25.32 19.89 -62.75
C GLN A 369 26.31 19.92 -61.59
N ILE A 370 25.99 20.72 -60.57
CA ILE A 370 26.66 20.77 -59.28
C ILE A 370 26.20 19.54 -58.47
N ARG A 371 27.12 18.63 -58.11
CA ARG A 371 26.89 17.59 -57.10
C ARG A 371 26.89 18.23 -55.70
N PRO A 372 25.97 17.86 -54.79
CA PRO A 372 26.15 18.17 -53.37
C PRO A 372 27.15 17.19 -52.73
N ALA A 373 28.05 17.73 -51.92
CA ALA A 373 28.99 16.97 -51.09
C ALA A 373 28.27 16.30 -49.90
N PRO A 374 28.72 15.13 -49.43
CA PRO A 374 28.19 14.52 -48.21
C PRO A 374 28.74 15.21 -46.96
N ALA A 375 27.85 15.56 -46.02
CA ALA A 375 28.19 16.09 -44.72
C ALA A 375 28.96 15.04 -43.90
N LYS A 376 30.15 15.42 -43.44
CA LYS A 376 30.94 14.68 -42.46
C LYS A 376 30.23 14.70 -41.10
N VAL A 377 29.82 13.53 -40.63
CA VAL A 377 29.48 13.29 -39.22
C VAL A 377 30.80 13.04 -38.49
N ASN A 378 31.24 14.01 -37.68
CA ASN A 378 32.30 13.80 -36.70
C ASN A 378 31.68 13.66 -35.30
N ARG A 379 31.70 12.41 -34.83
CA ARG A 379 32.01 11.94 -33.46
C ARG A 379 32.17 13.02 -32.37
N SER A 380 31.48 12.79 -31.25
CA SER A 380 32.14 12.71 -29.96
C SER A 380 31.58 11.52 -29.19
N GLN A 381 32.43 10.50 -29.04
CA GLN A 381 32.34 9.54 -27.94
C GLN A 381 32.72 10.31 -26.68
N ASP A 382 31.91 10.21 -25.63
CA ASP A 382 32.40 10.45 -24.29
C ASP A 382 32.00 9.27 -23.42
N ASN A 383 33.00 8.75 -22.72
CA ASN A 383 33.00 7.48 -22.03
C ASN A 383 33.22 7.77 -20.54
N THR A 384 32.62 6.95 -19.69
CA THR A 384 32.90 6.79 -18.26
C THR A 384 32.53 7.95 -17.31
N GLN A 385 31.62 7.68 -16.36
CA GLN A 385 32.02 7.43 -14.96
C GLN A 385 30.85 6.91 -14.10
N LYS A 386 31.04 5.68 -13.61
CA LYS A 386 30.50 5.20 -12.33
C LYS A 386 30.93 6.15 -11.21
N LYS A 387 30.03 6.46 -10.27
CA LYS A 387 30.36 6.57 -8.84
C LYS A 387 29.12 6.51 -7.95
N LYS A 388 29.13 5.45 -7.14
CA LYS A 388 28.55 5.24 -5.80
C LYS A 388 27.04 5.36 -5.61
#